data_AF-A0A6M4JJC7-F1
#
_entry.id   AF-A0A6M4JJC7-F1
#
_cell.length_a   1.000
_cell.length_b   1.000
_cell.length_c   1.000
_cell.angle_alpha   90.00
_cell.angle_beta   90.00
_cell.angle_gamma   90.00
#
_symmetry.space_group_name_H-M   'P 1'
#
loop_
_entity.id
_entity.type
_entity.pdbx_description
1 polymer ?
#
loop_
_entity_poly.entity_id
_entity_poly.type
_entity_poly.pdbx_seq_one_letter_code
_entity_poly.pdbx_strand_id
1 'polypeptide(L)'
;MKGKKDGLNKQVHIYSIDTSAFYNDQENKLHNKILKSYRYRDHLKKLEHVDKKHKKYITQRIISLKEKLYNAFNDHIQIRTLRTDSLKDNNVISLFDSVLTRTLGIKENSLSEEIMVVQTYHFQILRDIIDKGFIHNNEKYVYFTSSAGQIRTKKSCFIKQSTLDKYQNALTCGLSVEHINAQGGSSINKWNSYMALSNSASSPWEIDIDKAIVVNDLETNVSSLVDYIDRDTYEITRKIMDIPIEHTDGCGMMLPSLSQKSFMVRLPWVKGLLVPFDFRKFAEKHSSFIVKDVYGKEWDIIKDDIQIIFTKSQFKMWKYYDSWDDYRYKFKKYGCLGAKLNEEDPSVEGKLTYQMLQTLTDITDEELKQISSKTVSEITQLGTDKETMMKVLGATEKNKHKTSLQEALLIYPELLNDDHTKEIIKNKKKSMIKDAKSGKLLVSDARYTYLCPDLYAFCERLFLGIENPKGLLTGSNVYCSLYDEGHIDILRSPHLYREHGVRWNKKDEEYDKWFITPGVYTSIHDPISKLLQFDNDGDKALIISDELIVNIAKRNMENIVPLYYEMSVAQKQEINSRNIYEALTLAYGINIGEYSNNITKIWNSDNINLDVIKWLCMENNFTID
;
A
#
# COMPACT_ATOMS: atom_id res chain seq x y z
N MET A 1 -26.65 -19.23 -9.87
CA MET A 1 -26.30 -17.80 -9.79
C MET A 1 -26.27 -17.37 -8.33
N LYS A 2 -25.08 -17.36 -7.72
CA LYS A 2 -24.82 -16.90 -6.34
C LYS A 2 -23.48 -16.16 -6.37
N GLY A 3 -23.40 -15.06 -5.62
CA GLY A 3 -22.48 -13.94 -5.74
C GLY A 3 -21.01 -14.29 -6.02
N LYS A 4 -20.56 -13.90 -7.21
CA LYS A 4 -19.14 -13.62 -7.47
C LYS A 4 -18.78 -12.35 -6.68
N LYS A 5 -17.55 -12.22 -6.17
CA LYS A 5 -17.08 -10.92 -5.65
C LYS A 5 -17.09 -9.94 -6.82
N ASP A 6 -18.02 -8.99 -6.84
CA ASP A 6 -18.38 -8.18 -8.00
C ASP A 6 -17.42 -7.03 -8.35
N GLY A 7 -16.28 -6.86 -7.66
CA GLY A 7 -15.40 -5.69 -7.86
C GLY A 7 -14.10 -5.93 -8.63
N LEU A 8 -13.52 -7.14 -8.61
CA LEU A 8 -12.13 -7.35 -9.06
C LEU A 8 -11.99 -8.17 -10.35
N ASN A 9 -13.10 -8.58 -10.97
CA ASN A 9 -13.07 -9.24 -12.29
C ASN A 9 -13.32 -8.25 -13.44
N LYS A 10 -13.86 -7.08 -13.12
CA LYS A 10 -14.14 -6.03 -14.10
C LYS A 10 -12.86 -5.28 -14.41
N GLN A 11 -12.51 -5.24 -15.68
CA GLN A 11 -11.35 -4.51 -16.18
C GLN A 11 -11.78 -3.51 -17.23
N VAL A 12 -11.01 -2.43 -17.34
CA VAL A 12 -11.06 -1.48 -18.45
C VAL A 12 -9.67 -1.37 -19.04
N HIS A 13 -9.58 -1.01 -20.30
CA HIS A 13 -8.30 -0.86 -20.99
C HIS A 13 -8.00 0.60 -21.25
N ILE A 14 -6.74 1.01 -21.06
CA ILE A 14 -6.29 2.38 -21.34
C ILE A 14 -4.91 2.34 -22.00
N TYR A 15 -4.51 3.46 -22.60
CA TYR A 15 -3.16 3.60 -23.10
C TYR A 15 -2.15 3.91 -21.99
N SER A 16 -1.03 3.18 -22.00
CA SER A 16 0.18 3.43 -21.24
C SER A 16 1.33 3.66 -22.21
N ILE A 17 1.68 4.92 -22.42
CA ILE A 17 2.70 5.39 -23.36
C ILE A 17 3.89 5.95 -22.58
N ASP A 18 4.92 6.41 -23.31
CA ASP A 18 6.08 7.06 -22.71
C ASP A 18 6.35 8.44 -23.33
N THR A 19 7.25 9.21 -22.72
CA THR A 19 7.57 10.59 -23.16
C THR A 19 7.99 10.71 -24.64
N SER A 20 8.45 9.65 -25.29
CA SER A 20 8.78 9.66 -26.73
C SER A 20 7.57 9.79 -27.65
N ALA A 21 6.37 9.50 -27.14
CA ALA A 21 5.11 9.65 -27.86
C ALA A 21 4.77 11.12 -28.16
N PHE A 22 5.45 12.07 -27.50
CA PHE A 22 5.23 13.52 -27.61
C PHE A 22 6.33 14.24 -28.37
N TYR A 23 7.17 13.50 -29.10
CA TYR A 23 8.15 14.11 -29.99
C TYR A 23 7.48 14.81 -31.16
N ASN A 24 7.93 16.01 -31.49
CA ASN A 24 7.65 16.60 -32.80
C ASN A 24 8.47 15.89 -33.90
N ASP A 25 8.21 16.24 -35.17
CA ASP A 25 8.88 15.61 -36.32
C ASP A 25 10.41 15.72 -36.29
N GLN A 26 10.95 16.86 -35.83
CA GLN A 26 12.39 17.07 -35.73
C GLN A 26 13.01 16.22 -34.62
N GLU A 27 12.42 16.25 -33.42
CA GLU A 27 12.82 15.45 -32.26
C GLU A 27 12.77 13.95 -32.61
N ASN A 28 11.71 13.50 -33.27
CA ASN A 28 11.56 12.12 -33.72
C ASN A 28 12.62 11.72 -34.76
N LYS A 29 12.92 12.60 -35.73
CA LYS A 29 14.01 12.37 -36.71
C LYS A 29 15.36 12.23 -36.01
N LEU A 30 15.65 13.04 -35.00
CA LEU A 30 16.87 12.94 -34.20
C LEU A 30 16.92 11.64 -33.39
N HIS A 31 15.83 11.30 -32.70
CA HIS A 31 15.70 10.06 -31.95
C HIS A 31 15.93 8.82 -32.84
N ASN A 32 15.33 8.78 -34.02
CA ASN A 32 15.52 7.70 -34.99
C ASN A 32 16.97 7.58 -35.47
N LYS A 33 17.68 8.70 -35.64
CA LYS A 33 19.13 8.68 -35.94
C LYS A 33 19.94 8.09 -34.77
N ILE A 34 19.58 8.40 -33.53
CA ILE A 34 20.21 7.83 -32.33
C ILE A 34 20.00 6.31 -32.28
N LEU A 35 18.76 5.83 -32.47
CA LEU A 35 18.44 4.40 -32.47
C LEU A 35 19.23 3.64 -33.55
N LYS A 36 19.33 4.20 -34.76
CA LYS A 36 20.16 3.62 -35.84
C LYS A 36 21.63 3.54 -35.42
N SER A 37 22.15 4.58 -34.77
CA SER A 37 23.53 4.57 -34.25
C SER A 37 23.74 3.55 -33.13
N TYR A 38 22.75 3.31 -32.26
CA TYR A 38 22.83 2.24 -31.27
C TYR A 38 22.87 0.85 -31.89
N ARG A 39 21.98 0.56 -32.84
CA ARG A 39 21.97 -0.72 -33.58
C ARG A 39 23.31 -0.98 -34.26
N TYR A 40 23.88 0.05 -34.90
CA TYR A 40 25.19 -0.06 -35.51
C TYR A 40 26.31 -0.31 -34.48
N ARG A 41 26.30 0.41 -33.35
CA ARG A 41 27.26 0.17 -32.25
C ARG A 41 27.17 -1.27 -31.72
N ASP A 42 25.98 -1.80 -31.56
CA ASP A 42 25.79 -3.16 -31.05
C ASP A 42 26.16 -4.23 -32.10
N HIS A 43 25.96 -3.95 -33.39
CA HIS A 43 26.53 -4.76 -34.47
C HIS A 43 28.07 -4.77 -34.42
N LEU A 44 28.71 -3.62 -34.25
CA LEU A 44 30.18 -3.52 -34.10
C LEU A 44 30.71 -4.28 -32.87
N LYS A 45 29.91 -4.54 -31.84
CA LYS A 45 30.33 -5.36 -30.69
C LYS A 45 30.41 -6.84 -31.01
N LYS A 46 29.70 -7.31 -32.04
CA LYS A 46 29.66 -8.73 -32.44
C LYS A 46 30.78 -9.13 -33.40
N LEU A 47 31.49 -8.16 -33.96
CA LEU A 47 32.59 -8.39 -34.89
C LEU A 47 33.90 -8.63 -34.12
N GLU A 48 34.64 -9.67 -34.48
CA GLU A 48 35.90 -10.06 -33.83
C GLU A 48 37.01 -9.00 -33.98
N HIS A 49 37.03 -8.30 -35.12
CA HIS A 49 37.99 -7.25 -35.42
C HIS A 49 37.28 -5.97 -35.85
N VAL A 50 37.32 -4.96 -34.99
CA VAL A 50 36.76 -3.63 -35.27
C VAL A 50 37.78 -2.57 -34.89
N ASP A 51 38.07 -1.70 -35.86
CA ASP A 51 38.92 -0.54 -35.66
C ASP A 51 38.38 0.35 -34.52
N LYS A 52 39.25 0.65 -33.55
CA LYS A 52 38.96 1.53 -32.41
C LYS A 52 38.43 2.89 -32.87
N LYS A 53 38.84 3.40 -34.04
CA LYS A 53 38.37 4.66 -34.62
C LYS A 53 36.87 4.64 -34.91
N HIS A 54 36.35 3.51 -35.41
CA HIS A 54 34.92 3.34 -35.69
C HIS A 54 34.08 3.31 -34.40
N LYS A 55 34.56 2.61 -33.36
CA LYS A 55 33.92 2.60 -32.03
C LYS A 55 33.90 4.00 -31.39
N LYS A 56 34.98 4.76 -31.53
CA LYS A 56 35.07 6.15 -31.04
C LYS A 56 34.12 7.07 -31.80
N TYR A 57 34.10 7.01 -33.13
CA TYR A 57 33.22 7.82 -33.97
C TYR A 57 31.74 7.60 -33.66
N ILE A 58 31.28 6.33 -33.57
CA ILE A 58 29.87 6.07 -33.30
C ILE A 58 29.45 6.56 -31.91
N THR A 59 30.34 6.46 -30.93
CA THR A 59 30.10 6.96 -29.57
C THR A 59 29.98 8.48 -29.56
N GLN A 60 30.90 9.20 -30.21
CA GLN A 60 30.84 10.66 -30.36
C GLN A 60 29.60 11.12 -31.13
N ARG A 61 29.23 10.41 -32.19
CA ARG A 61 28.01 10.68 -32.96
C ARG A 61 26.76 10.55 -32.08
N ILE A 62 26.67 9.51 -31.25
CA ILE A 62 25.54 9.32 -30.32
C ILE A 62 25.47 10.49 -29.33
N ILE A 63 26.59 10.91 -28.76
CA ILE A 63 26.66 12.05 -27.82
C ILE A 63 26.15 13.32 -28.51
N SER A 64 26.70 13.67 -29.68
CA SER A 64 26.28 14.87 -30.42
C SER A 64 24.81 14.84 -30.82
N LEU A 65 24.27 13.68 -31.22
CA LEU A 65 22.86 13.56 -31.55
C LEU A 65 21.96 13.71 -30.31
N LYS A 66 22.40 13.22 -29.15
CA LYS A 66 21.67 13.41 -27.88
C LYS A 66 21.64 14.88 -27.47
N GLU A 67 22.77 15.59 -27.56
CA GLU A 67 22.83 17.04 -27.29
C GLU A 67 21.85 17.79 -28.19
N LYS A 68 21.85 17.50 -29.49
CA LYS A 68 20.89 18.09 -30.44
C LYS A 68 19.43 17.77 -30.09
N LEU A 69 19.16 16.55 -29.62
CA LEU A 69 17.82 16.15 -29.20
C LEU A 69 17.39 16.92 -27.94
N TYR A 70 18.25 17.05 -26.94
CA TYR A 70 17.94 17.80 -25.72
C TYR A 70 17.76 19.30 -25.97
N ASN A 71 18.57 19.90 -26.87
CA ASN A 71 18.35 21.27 -27.29
C ASN A 71 17.00 21.42 -27.99
N ALA A 72 16.66 20.49 -28.90
CA ALA A 72 15.35 20.50 -29.55
C ALA A 72 14.17 20.39 -28.56
N PHE A 73 14.33 19.63 -27.46
CA PHE A 73 13.33 19.61 -26.39
C PHE A 73 13.17 20.96 -25.71
N ASN A 74 14.28 21.65 -25.41
CA ASN A 74 14.28 22.96 -24.76
C ASN A 74 13.76 24.08 -25.66
N ASP A 75 13.98 23.97 -26.98
CA ASP A 75 13.50 24.92 -27.98
C ASP A 75 11.99 24.76 -28.26
N HIS A 76 11.36 23.70 -27.75
CA HIS A 76 9.94 23.45 -27.95
C HIS A 76 9.07 24.30 -27.00
N ILE A 77 8.32 25.25 -27.58
CA ILE A 77 7.49 26.20 -26.80
C ILE A 77 5.99 25.87 -26.91
N GLN A 78 5.56 25.18 -27.96
CA GLN A 78 4.14 24.91 -28.21
C GLN A 78 3.59 23.79 -27.31
N ILE A 79 2.26 23.59 -27.34
CA ILE A 79 1.64 22.44 -26.70
C ILE A 79 2.01 21.18 -27.49
N ARG A 80 2.48 20.14 -26.79
CA ARG A 80 2.84 18.87 -27.42
C ARG A 80 1.61 18.15 -27.95
N THR A 81 1.75 17.48 -29.08
CA THR A 81 0.70 16.63 -29.66
C THR A 81 1.12 15.17 -29.53
N LEU A 82 0.18 14.33 -29.08
CA LEU A 82 0.38 12.90 -29.01
C LEU A 82 0.44 12.32 -30.42
N ARG A 83 1.51 11.58 -30.71
CA ARG A 83 1.66 10.92 -31.99
C ARG A 83 0.77 9.69 -32.10
N THR A 84 0.00 9.62 -33.18
CA THR A 84 -0.91 8.49 -33.45
C THR A 84 -0.17 7.17 -33.66
N ASP A 85 1.05 7.21 -34.21
CA ASP A 85 1.87 6.01 -34.40
C ASP A 85 2.42 5.41 -33.09
N SER A 86 2.26 6.11 -31.97
CA SER A 86 2.57 5.61 -30.62
C SER A 86 1.42 4.85 -29.97
N LEU A 87 0.20 4.90 -30.51
CA LEU A 87 -0.97 4.17 -30.00
C LEU A 87 -1.03 2.78 -30.61
N LYS A 88 -0.36 1.82 -29.97
CA LYS A 88 -0.28 0.42 -30.40
C LYS A 88 -0.91 -0.50 -29.37
N ASP A 89 -1.33 -1.69 -29.79
CA ASP A 89 -1.91 -2.71 -28.89
C ASP A 89 -0.98 -3.06 -27.72
N ASN A 90 0.34 -3.09 -27.96
CA ASN A 90 1.33 -3.35 -26.91
C ASN A 90 1.45 -2.23 -25.86
N ASN A 91 0.85 -1.07 -26.12
CA ASN A 91 0.79 0.06 -25.19
C ASN A 91 -0.57 0.12 -24.47
N VAL A 92 -1.41 -0.91 -24.59
CA VAL A 92 -2.67 -1.02 -23.86
C VAL A 92 -2.44 -1.79 -22.56
N ILE A 93 -2.88 -1.21 -21.44
CA ILE A 93 -2.85 -1.85 -20.12
C ILE A 93 -4.27 -2.05 -19.60
N SER A 94 -4.47 -3.09 -18.79
CA SER A 94 -5.71 -3.29 -18.04
C SER A 94 -5.66 -2.60 -16.69
N LEU A 95 -6.71 -1.86 -16.36
CA LEU A 95 -7.00 -1.37 -15.02
C LEU A 95 -8.18 -2.13 -14.46
N PHE A 96 -8.11 -2.51 -13.18
CA PHE A 96 -9.29 -3.03 -12.48
C PHE A 96 -10.28 -1.90 -12.19
N ASP A 97 -11.54 -2.28 -11.99
CA ASP A 97 -12.58 -1.34 -11.61
C ASP A 97 -12.24 -0.58 -10.31
N SER A 98 -12.55 0.72 -10.32
CA SER A 98 -12.15 1.69 -9.31
C SER A 98 -13.19 2.82 -9.23
N VAL A 99 -13.09 3.68 -8.20
CA VAL A 99 -13.98 4.85 -8.10
C VAL A 99 -13.84 5.75 -9.32
N LEU A 100 -12.61 5.92 -9.83
CA LEU A 100 -12.35 6.71 -11.03
C LEU A 100 -13.10 6.13 -12.24
N THR A 101 -12.89 4.86 -12.56
CA THR A 101 -13.49 4.24 -13.76
C THR A 101 -15.01 4.28 -13.73
N ARG A 102 -15.62 4.08 -12.55
CA ARG A 102 -17.07 4.19 -12.34
C ARG A 102 -17.57 5.62 -12.50
N THR A 103 -16.88 6.59 -11.91
CA THR A 103 -17.26 8.02 -12.01
C THR A 103 -17.19 8.51 -13.45
N LEU A 104 -16.19 8.06 -14.20
CA LEU A 104 -16.02 8.40 -15.62
C LEU A 104 -17.00 7.66 -16.54
N GLY A 105 -17.72 6.65 -16.04
CA GLY A 105 -18.65 5.85 -16.83
C GLY A 105 -17.95 4.96 -17.86
N ILE A 106 -16.71 4.53 -17.59
CA ILE A 106 -15.95 3.69 -18.52
C ILE A 106 -16.56 2.29 -18.56
N LYS A 107 -16.92 1.84 -19.78
CA LYS A 107 -17.52 0.53 -19.98
C LYS A 107 -16.51 -0.59 -19.74
N GLU A 108 -16.94 -1.64 -19.06
CA GLU A 108 -16.15 -2.85 -18.83
C GLU A 108 -15.67 -3.48 -20.15
N ASN A 109 -14.45 -4.01 -20.15
CA ASN A 109 -13.77 -4.66 -21.27
C ASN A 109 -13.72 -3.79 -22.54
N SER A 110 -13.66 -2.46 -22.37
CA SER A 110 -13.49 -1.50 -23.46
C SER A 110 -12.19 -0.73 -23.32
N LEU A 111 -11.63 -0.31 -24.45
CA LEU A 111 -10.53 0.65 -24.51
C LEU A 111 -11.10 2.06 -24.35
N SER A 112 -10.62 2.77 -23.34
CA SER A 112 -11.00 4.13 -23.03
C SER A 112 -9.83 5.08 -23.28
N GLU A 113 -10.13 6.20 -23.93
CA GLU A 113 -9.19 7.32 -24.09
C GLU A 113 -9.41 8.40 -23.04
N GLU A 114 -10.33 8.22 -22.07
CA GLU A 114 -10.62 9.24 -21.05
C GLU A 114 -9.39 9.57 -20.18
N ILE A 115 -8.54 8.57 -19.95
CA ILE A 115 -7.30 8.69 -19.19
C ILE A 115 -6.17 7.97 -19.90
N MET A 116 -4.94 8.46 -19.69
CA MET A 116 -3.71 7.85 -20.18
C MET A 116 -2.65 7.82 -19.09
N VAL A 117 -1.79 6.80 -19.13
CA VAL A 117 -0.60 6.74 -18.28
C VAL A 117 0.62 7.06 -19.13
N VAL A 118 1.47 7.96 -18.65
CA VAL A 118 2.72 8.34 -19.31
C VAL A 118 3.90 7.95 -18.43
N GLN A 119 4.80 7.12 -18.96
CA GLN A 119 6.07 6.80 -18.35
C GLN A 119 7.16 7.81 -18.76
N THR A 120 7.91 8.27 -17.77
CA THR A 120 8.93 9.31 -17.94
C THR A 120 10.28 8.70 -18.28
N TYR A 121 10.79 9.03 -19.47
CA TYR A 121 12.20 8.83 -19.84
C TYR A 121 12.92 10.17 -20.09
N HIS A 122 12.19 11.20 -20.49
CA HIS A 122 12.73 12.55 -20.75
C HIS A 122 12.00 13.59 -19.90
N PHE A 123 12.68 14.10 -18.88
CA PHE A 123 12.12 15.05 -17.90
C PHE A 123 11.72 16.40 -18.52
N GLN A 124 12.42 16.86 -19.56
CA GLN A 124 12.04 18.08 -20.29
C GLN A 124 10.65 17.96 -20.91
N ILE A 125 10.34 16.80 -21.49
CA ILE A 125 9.02 16.54 -22.07
C ILE A 125 7.98 16.40 -20.97
N LEU A 126 8.31 15.72 -19.86
CA LEU A 126 7.43 15.62 -18.71
C LEU A 126 7.03 17.01 -18.21
N ARG A 127 7.98 17.93 -18.08
CA ARG A 127 7.72 19.33 -17.70
C ARG A 127 6.69 19.97 -18.62
N ASP A 128 6.88 19.85 -19.93
CA ASP A 128 5.98 20.46 -20.92
C ASP A 128 4.55 19.91 -20.81
N ILE A 129 4.39 18.59 -20.67
CA ILE A 129 3.06 17.96 -20.59
C ILE A 129 2.39 18.16 -19.23
N ILE A 130 3.14 18.35 -18.14
CA ILE A 130 2.59 18.73 -16.83
C ILE A 130 2.12 20.19 -16.86
N ASP A 131 2.91 21.08 -17.44
CA ASP A 131 2.64 22.52 -17.46
C ASP A 131 1.51 22.90 -18.42
N LYS A 132 1.58 22.41 -19.67
CA LYS A 132 0.67 22.83 -20.73
C LYS A 132 -0.37 21.77 -21.08
N GLY A 133 -0.21 20.55 -20.60
CA GLY A 133 -0.93 19.39 -21.12
C GLY A 133 -0.42 18.94 -22.49
N PHE A 134 -1.17 18.07 -23.15
CA PHE A 134 -0.93 17.67 -24.54
C PHE A 134 -2.23 17.51 -25.31
N ILE A 135 -2.16 17.54 -26.64
CA ILE A 135 -3.32 17.36 -27.53
C ILE A 135 -3.37 15.96 -28.11
N HIS A 136 -4.54 15.32 -28.10
CA HIS A 136 -4.82 14.10 -28.84
C HIS A 136 -6.28 14.12 -29.34
N ASN A 137 -6.50 13.84 -30.63
CA ASN A 137 -7.83 13.87 -31.26
C ASN A 137 -8.61 15.16 -30.98
N ASN A 138 -7.93 16.32 -31.05
CA ASN A 138 -8.44 17.66 -30.73
C ASN A 138 -8.88 17.88 -29.27
N GLU A 139 -8.69 16.90 -28.39
CA GLU A 139 -8.91 17.02 -26.96
C GLU A 139 -7.59 17.35 -26.24
N LYS A 140 -7.68 18.22 -25.24
CA LYS A 140 -6.55 18.53 -24.35
C LYS A 140 -6.54 17.56 -23.18
N TYR A 141 -5.36 17.00 -22.88
CA TYR A 141 -5.11 16.17 -21.72
C TYR A 141 -4.25 16.95 -20.73
N VAL A 142 -4.59 16.87 -19.45
CA VAL A 142 -3.88 17.54 -18.37
C VAL A 142 -3.43 16.55 -17.32
N TYR A 143 -2.42 16.94 -16.55
CA TYR A 143 -1.93 16.15 -15.43
C TYR A 143 -3.06 15.93 -14.42
N PHE A 144 -3.31 14.67 -14.05
CA PHE A 144 -4.34 14.31 -13.08
C PHE A 144 -3.72 13.99 -11.72
N THR A 145 -2.86 12.96 -11.67
CA THR A 145 -2.25 12.50 -10.43
C THR A 145 -1.13 11.47 -10.69
N SER A 146 -0.31 11.23 -9.68
CA SER A 146 0.61 10.10 -9.59
C SER A 146 0.50 9.45 -8.21
N SER A 147 0.03 8.21 -8.14
CA SER A 147 0.09 7.39 -6.91
C SER A 147 1.53 7.05 -6.52
N ALA A 148 1.79 6.68 -5.27
CA ALA A 148 3.12 6.24 -4.81
C ALA A 148 3.73 5.12 -5.69
N GLY A 149 2.92 4.16 -6.14
CA GLY A 149 3.37 3.10 -7.06
C GLY A 149 3.71 3.60 -8.46
N GLN A 150 2.96 4.58 -8.97
CA GLN A 150 3.27 5.26 -10.22
C GLN A 150 4.55 6.10 -10.08
N ILE A 151 4.73 6.80 -8.96
CA ILE A 151 5.92 7.61 -8.70
C ILE A 151 7.18 6.74 -8.73
N ARG A 152 7.19 5.61 -8.02
CA ARG A 152 8.29 4.64 -8.03
C ARG A 152 8.64 4.09 -9.42
N THR A 153 7.67 4.04 -10.33
CA THR A 153 7.85 3.54 -11.70
C THR A 153 7.98 4.66 -12.73
N LYS A 154 8.13 5.92 -12.28
CA LYS A 154 8.24 7.13 -13.09
C LYS A 154 7.03 7.34 -14.01
N LYS A 155 5.84 7.03 -13.52
CA LYS A 155 4.57 7.11 -14.25
C LYS A 155 3.70 8.25 -13.73
N SER A 156 2.94 8.84 -14.64
CA SER A 156 1.98 9.91 -14.36
C SER A 156 0.67 9.63 -15.08
N CYS A 157 -0.46 9.90 -14.42
CA CYS A 157 -1.78 9.78 -15.01
C CYS A 157 -2.24 11.13 -15.56
N PHE A 158 -2.73 11.12 -16.78
CA PHE A 158 -3.31 12.26 -17.49
C PHE A 158 -4.77 11.96 -17.81
N ILE A 159 -5.59 13.00 -17.80
CA ILE A 159 -7.03 12.92 -18.04
C ILE A 159 -7.41 13.96 -19.09
N LYS A 160 -8.41 13.67 -19.93
CA LYS A 160 -9.03 14.69 -20.78
C LYS A 160 -9.52 15.86 -19.92
N GLN A 161 -9.22 17.09 -20.31
CA GLN A 161 -9.66 18.30 -19.62
C GLN A 161 -11.18 18.36 -19.54
N SER A 162 -11.86 18.10 -20.65
CA SER A 162 -13.34 18.06 -20.74
C SER A 162 -13.96 17.06 -19.74
N THR A 163 -13.32 15.92 -19.55
CA THR A 163 -13.73 14.88 -18.60
C THR A 163 -13.46 15.29 -17.15
N LEU A 164 -12.29 15.88 -16.86
CA LEU A 164 -11.98 16.39 -15.53
C LEU A 164 -12.95 17.52 -15.14
N ASP A 165 -13.20 18.49 -16.02
CA ASP A 165 -14.12 19.60 -15.77
C ASP A 165 -15.52 19.09 -15.41
N LYS A 166 -15.97 18.02 -16.06
CA LYS A 166 -17.27 17.39 -15.82
C LYS A 166 -17.35 16.67 -14.47
N TYR A 167 -16.31 15.96 -14.07
CA TYR A 167 -16.37 15.02 -12.94
C TYR A 167 -15.50 15.40 -11.74
N GLN A 168 -14.73 16.50 -11.79
CA GLN A 168 -13.80 16.87 -10.74
C GLN A 168 -14.46 16.94 -9.36
N ASN A 169 -15.64 17.54 -9.27
CA ASN A 169 -16.32 17.72 -7.99
C ASN A 169 -16.77 16.38 -7.37
N ALA A 170 -17.07 15.37 -8.19
CA ALA A 170 -17.39 14.03 -7.70
C ALA A 170 -16.13 13.30 -7.19
N LEU A 171 -14.97 13.57 -7.79
CA LEU A 171 -13.68 12.99 -7.40
C LEU A 171 -13.06 13.70 -6.19
N THR A 172 -13.31 15.00 -6.04
CA THR A 172 -12.73 15.86 -5.00
C THR A 172 -13.74 16.28 -3.93
N CYS A 173 -14.97 15.76 -3.95
CA CYS A 173 -16.05 16.23 -3.07
C CYS A 173 -16.16 17.78 -3.05
N GLY A 174 -16.03 18.40 -4.23
CA GLY A 174 -16.14 19.84 -4.40
C GLY A 174 -14.95 20.68 -3.95
N LEU A 175 -13.85 20.06 -3.53
CA LEU A 175 -12.63 20.78 -3.14
C LEU A 175 -11.80 21.14 -4.39
N SER A 176 -11.57 22.43 -4.60
CA SER A 176 -10.76 22.93 -5.72
C SER A 176 -9.31 23.21 -5.30
N VAL A 177 -8.41 23.23 -6.29
CA VAL A 177 -6.98 23.55 -6.05
C VAL A 177 -6.82 24.99 -5.56
N GLU A 178 -7.61 25.91 -6.09
CA GLU A 178 -7.59 27.34 -5.71
C GLU A 178 -7.96 27.50 -4.24
N HIS A 179 -8.98 26.78 -3.76
CA HIS A 179 -9.39 26.81 -2.36
C HIS A 179 -8.32 26.22 -1.42
N ILE A 180 -7.66 25.13 -1.84
CA ILE A 180 -6.52 24.56 -1.08
C ILE A 180 -5.36 25.55 -1.02
N ASN A 181 -5.01 26.18 -2.15
CA ASN A 181 -3.92 27.14 -2.23
C ASN A 181 -4.20 28.42 -1.43
N ALA A 182 -5.46 28.89 -1.42
CA ALA A 182 -5.88 30.02 -0.58
C ALA A 182 -5.70 29.75 0.93
N GLN A 183 -5.63 28.49 1.34
CA GLN A 183 -5.36 28.05 2.72
C GLN A 183 -3.89 27.62 2.96
N GLY A 184 -2.98 28.09 2.11
CA GLY A 184 -1.54 27.85 2.25
C GLY A 184 -1.03 26.60 1.54
N GLY A 185 -1.84 26.00 0.66
CA GLY A 185 -1.43 24.85 -0.17
C GLY A 185 -1.25 23.55 0.60
N SER A 186 -0.62 22.56 -0.03
CA SER A 186 -0.42 21.21 0.51
C SER A 186 0.97 20.68 0.18
N SER A 187 1.39 19.61 0.85
CA SER A 187 2.53 18.84 0.35
C SER A 187 2.12 18.22 -0.99
N ILE A 188 2.88 18.50 -2.05
CA ILE A 188 2.57 18.09 -3.42
C ILE A 188 2.45 16.57 -3.55
N ASN A 189 3.36 15.82 -2.91
CA ASN A 189 3.34 14.35 -2.95
C ASN A 189 2.16 13.77 -2.14
N LYS A 190 1.77 14.41 -1.02
CA LYS A 190 0.57 14.03 -0.27
C LYS A 190 -0.69 14.31 -1.08
N TRP A 191 -0.81 15.50 -1.69
CA TRP A 191 -1.93 15.85 -2.55
C TRP A 191 -2.06 14.89 -3.74
N ASN A 192 -0.97 14.57 -4.43
CA ASN A 192 -0.95 13.56 -5.49
C ASN A 192 -1.45 12.21 -5.00
N SER A 193 -0.90 11.72 -3.88
CA SER A 193 -1.28 10.44 -3.32
C SER A 193 -2.77 10.38 -2.90
N TYR A 194 -3.30 11.48 -2.38
CA TYR A 194 -4.71 11.58 -2.00
C TYR A 194 -5.64 11.69 -3.21
N MET A 195 -5.23 12.42 -4.26
CA MET A 195 -6.00 12.48 -5.50
C MET A 195 -6.05 11.11 -6.20
N ALA A 196 -4.98 10.31 -6.08
CA ALA A 196 -4.92 8.97 -6.64
C ALA A 196 -5.78 7.93 -5.90
N LEU A 197 -6.43 8.27 -4.77
CA LEU A 197 -7.27 7.33 -4.03
C LEU A 197 -8.37 6.71 -4.90
N SER A 198 -8.95 7.51 -5.81
CA SER A 198 -9.99 7.07 -6.74
C SER A 198 -9.53 5.96 -7.69
N ASN A 199 -8.22 5.82 -7.91
CA ASN A 199 -7.64 4.89 -8.88
C ASN A 199 -7.43 3.49 -8.28
N SER A 200 -7.66 3.32 -6.98
CA SER A 200 -7.44 2.05 -6.30
C SER A 200 -8.48 1.02 -6.76
N ALA A 201 -8.00 -0.15 -7.18
CA ALA A 201 -8.84 -1.31 -7.52
C ALA A 201 -9.77 -1.63 -6.34
N SER A 202 -11.08 -1.51 -6.53
CA SER A 202 -12.01 -1.47 -5.41
C SER A 202 -13.42 -1.90 -5.78
N SER A 203 -14.13 -2.48 -4.82
CA SER A 203 -15.55 -2.78 -4.95
C SER A 203 -16.38 -1.56 -4.55
N PRO A 204 -17.49 -1.26 -5.26
CA PRO A 204 -18.44 -0.25 -4.81
C PRO A 204 -18.91 -0.49 -3.37
N TRP A 205 -19.11 0.59 -2.63
CA TRP A 205 -19.74 0.55 -1.31
C TRP A 205 -20.71 1.71 -1.18
N GLU A 206 -21.99 1.39 -1.03
CA GLU A 206 -23.05 2.37 -0.78
C GLU A 206 -23.00 2.76 0.70
N ILE A 207 -22.34 3.88 0.98
CA ILE A 207 -22.29 4.49 2.30
C ILE A 207 -23.40 5.55 2.41
N ASP A 208 -24.12 5.54 3.52
CA ASP A 208 -24.95 6.67 3.93
C ASP A 208 -24.08 7.67 4.71
N ILE A 209 -23.64 8.73 4.03
CA ILE A 209 -22.74 9.71 4.63
C ILE A 209 -23.40 10.50 5.77
N ASP A 210 -24.73 10.57 5.82
CA ASP A 210 -25.46 11.25 6.90
C ASP A 210 -25.39 10.49 8.22
N LYS A 211 -25.07 9.19 8.16
CA LYS A 211 -24.89 8.31 9.33
C LYS A 211 -23.43 8.13 9.71
N ALA A 212 -22.54 8.96 9.19
CA ALA A 212 -21.13 8.95 9.50
C ALA A 212 -20.71 10.27 10.16
N ILE A 213 -19.70 10.21 11.02
CA ILE A 213 -19.01 11.38 11.60
C ILE A 213 -17.50 11.20 11.54
N VAL A 214 -16.75 12.28 11.73
CA VAL A 214 -15.28 12.28 11.84
C VAL A 214 -14.88 12.85 13.19
N VAL A 215 -14.14 12.10 14.00
CA VAL A 215 -13.67 12.54 15.34
C VAL A 215 -12.14 12.64 15.38
N ASN A 216 -11.59 13.23 16.45
CA ASN A 216 -10.14 13.24 16.65
C ASN A 216 -9.61 11.82 16.93
N ASP A 217 -8.37 11.57 16.52
CA ASP A 217 -7.65 10.33 16.82
C ASP A 217 -7.34 10.18 18.32
N LEU A 218 -7.08 8.93 18.73
CA LEU A 218 -6.55 8.62 20.05
C LEU A 218 -5.02 8.67 20.03
N GLU A 219 -4.45 9.72 20.60
CA GLU A 219 -3.02 9.81 20.89
C GLU A 219 -2.78 9.70 22.40
N THR A 220 -1.79 8.89 22.79
CA THR A 220 -1.27 8.84 24.18
C THR A 220 0.25 8.77 24.18
N ASN A 221 0.85 9.16 25.30
CA ASN A 221 2.27 8.94 25.55
C ASN A 221 2.50 7.55 26.17
N VAL A 222 3.38 6.76 25.56
CA VAL A 222 3.79 5.45 26.06
C VAL A 222 5.22 5.54 26.56
N SER A 223 5.41 5.45 27.87
CA SER A 223 6.73 5.39 28.49
C SER A 223 7.39 4.05 28.18
N SER A 224 8.48 4.06 27.42
CA SER A 224 9.22 2.85 27.08
C SER A 224 10.73 3.06 27.00
N LEU A 225 11.48 1.97 27.15
CA LEU A 225 12.90 1.92 26.85
C LEU A 225 13.06 1.84 25.33
N VAL A 226 13.82 2.77 24.76
CA VAL A 226 14.08 2.83 23.31
C VAL A 226 15.54 3.12 23.02
N ASP A 227 15.93 2.80 21.79
CA ASP A 227 17.15 3.36 21.19
C ASP A 227 16.73 4.62 20.42
N TYR A 228 16.95 5.78 21.04
CA TYR A 228 16.73 7.07 20.41
C TYR A 228 17.89 7.38 19.46
N ILE A 229 17.57 7.74 18.22
CA ILE A 229 18.56 8.15 17.23
C ILE A 229 18.37 9.64 16.97
N ASP A 230 19.40 10.43 17.29
CA ASP A 230 19.42 11.84 16.94
C ASP A 230 19.55 11.98 15.42
N ARG A 231 18.65 12.73 14.81
CA ARG A 231 18.60 12.89 13.35
C ARG A 231 19.85 13.57 12.79
N ASP A 232 20.41 14.54 13.50
CA ASP A 232 21.45 15.41 12.97
C ASP A 232 22.85 14.84 13.29
N THR A 233 23.02 14.26 14.47
CA THR A 233 24.31 13.69 14.90
C THR A 233 24.45 12.20 14.63
N TYR A 234 23.35 11.50 14.33
CA TYR A 234 23.25 10.04 14.24
C TYR A 234 23.65 9.31 15.53
N GLU A 235 23.72 10.02 16.66
CA GLU A 235 24.01 9.41 17.96
C GLU A 235 22.85 8.51 18.40
N ILE A 236 23.19 7.30 18.85
CA ILE A 236 22.22 6.34 19.38
C ILE A 236 22.32 6.36 20.91
N THR A 237 21.24 6.74 21.58
CA THR A 237 21.15 6.76 23.04
C THR A 237 20.02 5.86 23.52
N ARG A 238 20.37 4.82 24.29
CA ARG A 238 19.38 3.99 24.99
C ARG A 238 18.83 4.73 26.20
N LYS A 239 17.54 5.05 26.20
CA LYS A 239 16.89 5.77 27.31
C LYS A 239 15.42 5.41 27.45
N ILE A 240 14.90 5.57 28.67
CA ILE A 240 13.46 5.55 28.90
C ILE A 240 12.93 6.93 28.53
N MET A 241 11.89 6.98 27.71
CA MET A 241 11.19 8.23 27.39
C MET A 241 9.73 7.97 27.04
N ASP A 242 8.94 9.04 27.13
CA ASP A 242 7.57 9.06 26.64
C ASP A 242 7.57 9.20 25.12
N ILE A 243 6.87 8.28 24.46
CA ILE A 243 6.75 8.25 23.01
C ILE A 243 5.29 8.56 22.64
N PRO A 244 5.02 9.60 21.84
CA PRO A 244 3.68 9.83 21.33
C PRO A 244 3.31 8.73 20.32
N ILE A 245 2.17 8.09 20.57
CA ILE A 245 1.60 7.07 19.69
C ILE A 245 0.16 7.47 19.38
N GLU A 246 -0.10 7.74 18.11
CA GLU A 246 -1.45 7.89 17.56
C GLU A 246 -2.02 6.49 17.28
N HIS A 247 -2.70 5.91 18.28
CA HIS A 247 -3.16 4.52 18.23
C HIS A 247 -4.22 4.28 17.16
N THR A 248 -4.99 5.29 16.77
CA THR A 248 -6.03 5.15 15.75
C THR A 248 -5.64 5.72 14.39
N ASP A 249 -4.34 5.94 14.12
CA ASP A 249 -3.89 6.51 12.84
C ASP A 249 -4.40 5.65 11.67
N GLY A 250 -5.31 6.21 10.89
CA GLY A 250 -5.96 5.56 9.77
C GLY A 250 -7.07 4.56 10.13
N CYS A 251 -7.46 4.38 11.39
CA CYS A 251 -8.46 3.38 11.81
C CYS A 251 -9.73 3.99 12.42
N GLY A 252 -10.89 3.67 11.83
CA GLY A 252 -12.20 4.05 12.32
C GLY A 252 -13.07 2.85 12.70
N MET A 253 -14.26 3.13 13.23
CA MET A 253 -15.22 2.13 13.69
C MET A 253 -16.49 2.14 12.85
N MET A 254 -17.11 0.98 12.71
CA MET A 254 -18.46 0.85 12.16
C MET A 254 -19.28 -0.13 12.98
N LEU A 255 -20.60 0.04 13.00
CA LEU A 255 -21.48 -0.90 13.68
C LEU A 255 -21.40 -2.29 13.04
N PRO A 256 -21.40 -3.37 13.84
CA PRO A 256 -21.40 -4.74 13.32
C PRO A 256 -22.58 -5.05 12.39
N SER A 257 -23.69 -4.30 12.48
CA SER A 257 -24.83 -4.43 11.57
C SER A 257 -24.50 -4.05 10.12
N LEU A 258 -23.47 -3.24 9.88
CA LEU A 258 -23.00 -2.87 8.54
C LEU A 258 -22.05 -3.91 7.95
N SER A 259 -21.18 -4.48 8.78
CA SER A 259 -20.24 -5.52 8.38
C SER A 259 -19.71 -6.25 9.62
N GLN A 260 -19.51 -7.56 9.48
CA GLN A 260 -18.84 -8.41 10.48
C GLN A 260 -17.34 -8.57 10.20
N LYS A 261 -16.81 -7.84 9.21
CA LYS A 261 -15.43 -7.93 8.75
C LYS A 261 -14.81 -6.55 8.63
N SER A 262 -13.53 -6.46 8.99
CA SER A 262 -12.73 -5.28 8.71
C SER A 262 -12.47 -5.12 7.22
N PHE A 263 -12.49 -3.89 6.72
CA PHE A 263 -12.12 -3.57 5.34
C PHE A 263 -11.57 -2.16 5.22
N MET A 264 -10.78 -1.92 4.18
CA MET A 264 -10.27 -0.58 3.89
C MET A 264 -11.33 0.24 3.15
N VAL A 265 -11.62 1.45 3.63
CA VAL A 265 -12.55 2.40 3.01
C VAL A 265 -11.83 3.34 2.05
N ARG A 266 -12.50 3.72 0.95
CA ARG A 266 -12.11 4.81 0.06
C ARG A 266 -13.31 5.67 -0.29
N LEU A 267 -13.31 6.92 0.19
CA LEU A 267 -14.17 8.00 -0.29
C LEU A 267 -13.25 9.13 -0.82
N PRO A 268 -13.78 10.17 -1.50
CA PRO A 268 -12.98 11.36 -1.77
C PRO A 268 -12.33 11.89 -0.49
N TRP A 269 -11.00 11.89 -0.45
CA TRP A 269 -10.18 12.30 0.70
C TRP A 269 -10.30 11.47 1.99
N VAL A 270 -11.07 10.37 2.00
CA VAL A 270 -11.15 9.46 3.16
C VAL A 270 -10.51 8.12 2.80
N LYS A 271 -9.48 7.73 3.56
CA LYS A 271 -8.78 6.45 3.42
C LYS A 271 -8.44 5.91 4.81
N GLY A 272 -8.68 4.63 5.02
CA GLY A 272 -8.20 3.91 6.20
C GLY A 272 -8.85 2.54 6.36
N LEU A 273 -8.69 1.94 7.53
CA LEU A 273 -9.37 0.71 7.96
C LEU A 273 -10.67 1.06 8.69
N LEU A 274 -11.76 0.37 8.39
CA LEU A 274 -12.94 0.34 9.25
C LEU A 274 -13.01 -1.02 9.93
N VAL A 275 -13.09 -0.99 11.27
CA VAL A 275 -13.22 -2.18 12.10
C VAL A 275 -14.62 -2.22 12.71
N PRO A 276 -15.36 -3.34 12.56
CA PRO A 276 -16.59 -3.59 13.31
C PRO A 276 -16.38 -3.44 14.83
N PHE A 277 -17.07 -2.49 15.45
CA PHE A 277 -17.07 -2.28 16.90
C PHE A 277 -18.40 -1.68 17.33
N ASP A 278 -19.06 -2.28 18.33
CA ASP A 278 -20.39 -1.84 18.77
C ASP A 278 -20.32 -0.65 19.74
N PHE A 279 -19.95 0.51 19.21
CA PHE A 279 -19.83 1.74 20.01
C PHE A 279 -21.17 2.22 20.58
N ARG A 280 -22.31 1.80 20.01
CA ARG A 280 -23.64 2.08 20.59
C ARG A 280 -23.86 1.29 21.87
N LYS A 281 -23.54 -0.01 21.87
CA LYS A 281 -23.56 -0.83 23.08
C LYS A 281 -22.61 -0.29 24.16
N PHE A 282 -21.46 0.25 23.75
CA PHE A 282 -20.55 0.94 24.69
C PHE A 282 -21.23 2.16 25.32
N ALA A 283 -21.79 3.04 24.48
CA ALA A 283 -22.50 4.23 24.92
C ALA A 283 -23.68 3.90 25.86
N GLU A 284 -24.46 2.87 25.56
CA GLU A 284 -25.55 2.38 26.42
C GLU A 284 -25.04 1.89 27.78
N LYS A 285 -23.99 1.07 27.78
CA LYS A 285 -23.35 0.55 29.01
C LYS A 285 -22.92 1.68 29.96
N HIS A 286 -22.54 2.83 29.40
CA HIS A 286 -22.04 3.98 30.15
C HIS A 286 -23.01 5.17 30.23
N SER A 287 -24.21 5.06 29.66
CA SER A 287 -25.19 6.16 29.54
C SER A 287 -24.60 7.45 28.97
N SER A 288 -23.69 7.33 27.99
CA SER A 288 -23.04 8.48 27.32
C SER A 288 -23.11 8.34 25.81
N PHE A 289 -23.90 9.21 25.17
CA PHE A 289 -24.26 9.09 23.75
C PHE A 289 -23.74 10.25 22.90
N ILE A 290 -23.16 11.27 23.53
CA ILE A 290 -22.74 12.50 22.85
C ILE A 290 -21.24 12.42 22.54
N VAL A 291 -20.89 12.68 21.28
CA VAL A 291 -19.49 12.76 20.82
C VAL A 291 -19.26 14.06 20.06
N LYS A 292 -18.06 14.61 20.16
CA LYS A 292 -17.64 15.80 19.41
C LYS A 292 -16.90 15.39 18.15
N ASP A 293 -17.32 15.92 17.01
CA ASP A 293 -16.58 15.76 15.77
C ASP A 293 -15.31 16.63 15.75
N VAL A 294 -14.49 16.44 14.71
CA VAL A 294 -13.21 17.16 14.54
C VAL A 294 -13.36 18.68 14.41
N TYR A 295 -14.58 19.17 14.12
CA TYR A 295 -14.92 20.60 14.02
C TYR A 295 -15.60 21.14 15.30
N GLY A 296 -15.79 20.29 16.31
CA GLY A 296 -16.36 20.66 17.61
C GLY A 296 -17.88 20.56 17.70
N LYS A 297 -18.57 20.07 16.66
CA LYS A 297 -20.02 19.84 16.71
C LYS A 297 -20.33 18.59 17.53
N GLU A 298 -21.32 18.67 18.41
CA GLU A 298 -21.82 17.54 19.19
C GLU A 298 -22.83 16.72 18.39
N TRP A 299 -22.72 15.41 18.49
CA TRP A 299 -23.56 14.41 17.83
C TRP A 299 -24.07 13.42 18.88
N ASP A 300 -25.38 13.15 18.87
CA ASP A 300 -25.99 12.08 19.66
C ASP A 300 -26.07 10.84 18.79
N ILE A 301 -25.21 9.84 19.05
CA ILE A 301 -25.04 8.70 18.14
C ILE A 301 -26.30 7.84 17.96
N ILE A 302 -27.29 7.97 18.86
CA ILE A 302 -28.56 7.28 18.78
C ILE A 302 -29.58 8.15 18.02
N LYS A 303 -29.75 9.41 18.43
CA LYS A 303 -30.73 10.31 17.79
C LYS A 303 -30.37 10.63 16.34
N ASP A 304 -29.08 10.81 16.06
CA ASP A 304 -28.57 11.11 14.73
C ASP A 304 -28.32 9.84 13.89
N ASP A 305 -28.66 8.66 14.42
CA ASP A 305 -28.46 7.34 13.79
C ASP A 305 -27.03 7.16 13.24
N ILE A 306 -26.00 7.49 14.05
CA ILE A 306 -24.60 7.34 13.64
C ILE A 306 -24.19 5.87 13.63
N GLN A 307 -23.71 5.39 12.48
CA GLN A 307 -23.32 4.00 12.23
C GLN A 307 -21.83 3.84 11.93
N ILE A 308 -21.15 4.92 11.54
CA ILE A 308 -19.71 4.93 11.22
C ILE A 308 -19.05 6.12 11.92
N ILE A 309 -17.93 5.87 12.58
CA ILE A 309 -17.06 6.89 13.16
C ILE A 309 -15.70 6.78 12.46
N PHE A 310 -15.42 7.75 11.59
CA PHE A 310 -14.10 7.93 11.00
C PHE A 310 -13.20 8.71 11.98
N THR A 311 -11.89 8.53 11.83
CA THR A 311 -10.92 9.39 12.53
C THR A 311 -10.39 10.49 11.62
N LYS A 312 -9.84 11.53 12.25
CA LYS A 312 -9.25 12.68 11.57
C LYS A 312 -8.10 12.29 10.66
N SER A 313 -7.26 11.35 11.07
CA SER A 313 -6.21 10.77 10.25
C SER A 313 -6.75 10.03 9.03
N GLN A 314 -7.99 9.51 9.05
CA GLN A 314 -8.62 8.95 7.85
C GLN A 314 -9.07 10.02 6.85
N PHE A 315 -9.51 11.19 7.33
CA PHE A 315 -9.99 12.30 6.50
C PHE A 315 -8.85 13.23 6.07
N LYS A 316 -8.07 12.81 5.08
CA LYS A 316 -6.79 13.40 4.68
C LYS A 316 -6.83 14.90 4.33
N MET A 317 -7.97 15.42 3.86
CA MET A 317 -8.15 16.84 3.48
C MET A 317 -9.09 17.60 4.43
N TRP A 318 -9.31 17.12 5.66
CA TRP A 318 -10.27 17.71 6.62
C TRP A 318 -10.08 19.22 6.82
N LYS A 319 -8.83 19.71 6.85
CA LYS A 319 -8.49 21.11 7.11
C LYS A 319 -9.08 22.10 6.11
N TYR A 320 -9.46 21.64 4.92
CA TYR A 320 -9.94 22.51 3.84
C TYR A 320 -11.47 22.58 3.73
N TYR A 321 -12.19 21.85 4.59
CA TYR A 321 -13.64 21.92 4.70
C TYR A 321 -14.03 22.74 5.92
N ASP A 322 -15.13 23.48 5.82
CA ASP A 322 -15.60 24.35 6.91
C ASP A 322 -16.20 23.54 8.07
N SER A 323 -16.79 22.39 7.75
CA SER A 323 -17.36 21.46 8.73
C SER A 323 -17.54 20.07 8.13
N TRP A 324 -17.88 19.08 8.96
CA TRP A 324 -18.29 17.77 8.47
C TRP A 324 -19.57 17.85 7.64
N ASP A 325 -20.53 18.71 8.03
CA ASP A 325 -21.76 18.94 7.27
C ASP A 325 -21.50 19.48 5.86
N ASP A 326 -20.49 20.35 5.69
CA ASP A 326 -20.06 20.83 4.35
C ASP A 326 -19.59 19.67 3.48
N TYR A 327 -18.74 18.78 4.02
CA TYR A 327 -18.33 17.56 3.31
C TYR A 327 -19.53 16.67 2.97
N ARG A 328 -20.43 16.37 3.93
CA ARG A 328 -21.62 15.53 3.70
C ARG A 328 -22.53 16.11 2.62
N TYR A 329 -22.75 17.42 2.66
CA TYR A 329 -23.54 18.12 1.66
C TYR A 329 -22.91 18.00 0.27
N LYS A 330 -21.61 18.31 0.13
CA LYS A 330 -20.88 18.21 -1.14
C LYS A 330 -20.83 16.78 -1.66
N PHE A 331 -20.68 15.79 -0.78
CA PHE A 331 -20.64 14.37 -1.14
C PHE A 331 -21.93 13.97 -1.87
N LYS A 332 -23.08 14.32 -1.29
CA LYS A 332 -24.41 14.07 -1.89
C LYS A 332 -24.65 14.92 -3.14
N LYS A 333 -24.35 16.23 -3.07
CA LYS A 333 -24.57 17.19 -4.17
C LYS A 333 -23.85 16.76 -5.45
N TYR A 334 -22.62 16.26 -5.34
CA TYR A 334 -21.79 15.90 -6.48
C TYR A 334 -21.85 14.41 -6.84
N GLY A 335 -22.70 13.61 -6.18
CA GLY A 335 -22.84 12.18 -6.47
C GLY A 335 -21.53 11.41 -6.25
N CYS A 336 -20.80 11.77 -5.19
CA CYS A 336 -19.53 11.12 -4.86
C CYS A 336 -19.76 9.62 -4.57
N LEU A 337 -18.78 8.80 -4.95
CA LEU A 337 -18.88 7.35 -4.77
C LEU A 337 -17.98 6.86 -3.63
N GLY A 338 -18.50 5.92 -2.85
CA GLY A 338 -17.74 5.16 -1.87
C GLY A 338 -17.28 3.80 -2.40
N ALA A 339 -16.20 3.30 -1.83
CA ALA A 339 -15.67 1.98 -2.16
C ALA A 339 -15.04 1.29 -0.96
N LYS A 340 -15.00 -0.04 -1.02
CA LYS A 340 -14.33 -0.91 -0.06
C LYS A 340 -13.29 -1.81 -0.72
N LEU A 341 -12.19 -2.03 -0.01
CA LEU A 341 -11.04 -2.80 -0.46
C LEU A 341 -10.56 -3.77 0.62
N ASN A 342 -9.85 -4.82 0.20
CA ASN A 342 -9.11 -5.72 1.07
C ASN A 342 -9.93 -6.32 2.23
N GLU A 343 -11.22 -6.56 2.05
CA GLU A 343 -12.08 -7.15 3.09
C GLU A 343 -11.41 -8.40 3.71
N GLU A 344 -11.44 -8.44 5.04
CA GLU A 344 -10.72 -9.41 5.85
C GLU A 344 -11.05 -10.86 5.48
N ASP A 345 -10.00 -11.67 5.33
CA ASP A 345 -10.09 -13.07 4.95
C ASP A 345 -9.02 -13.91 5.67
N PRO A 346 -9.32 -14.46 6.86
CA PRO A 346 -8.36 -15.24 7.64
C PRO A 346 -8.12 -16.64 7.07
N SER A 347 -8.73 -17.01 5.94
CA SER A 347 -8.57 -18.34 5.33
C SER A 347 -7.25 -18.54 4.58
N VAL A 348 -6.48 -17.47 4.36
CA VAL A 348 -5.24 -17.51 3.60
C VAL A 348 -4.06 -17.83 4.53
N GLU A 349 -3.45 -18.99 4.34
CA GLU A 349 -2.19 -19.35 5.01
C GLU A 349 -1.09 -18.38 4.59
N GLY A 350 -0.39 -17.84 5.59
CA GLY A 350 0.79 -17.01 5.41
C GLY A 350 2.06 -17.85 5.24
N LYS A 351 3.10 -17.20 4.72
CA LYS A 351 4.45 -17.76 4.61
C LYS A 351 5.42 -16.84 5.29
N LEU A 352 6.36 -17.41 6.03
CA LEU A 352 7.57 -16.70 6.43
C LEU A 352 8.32 -16.27 5.17
N THR A 353 9.14 -15.23 5.33
CA THR A 353 10.01 -14.72 4.27
C THR A 353 11.44 -14.66 4.77
N TYR A 354 12.41 -14.64 3.85
CA TYR A 354 13.81 -14.50 4.21
C TYR A 354 14.10 -13.28 5.08
N GLN A 355 13.33 -12.19 4.93
CA GLN A 355 13.52 -10.96 5.70
C GLN A 355 13.29 -11.18 7.19
N MET A 356 12.31 -12.01 7.55
CA MET A 356 12.02 -12.36 8.95
C MET A 356 12.96 -13.45 9.47
N LEU A 357 13.51 -14.30 8.60
CA LEU A 357 14.44 -15.37 8.99
C LEU A 357 15.86 -14.84 9.20
N GLN A 358 16.33 -13.91 8.37
CA GLN A 358 17.71 -13.39 8.43
C GLN A 358 18.01 -12.63 9.73
N THR A 359 16.98 -12.14 10.42
CA THR A 359 17.08 -11.39 11.67
C THR A 359 17.19 -12.28 12.90
N LEU A 360 16.92 -13.58 12.74
CA LEU A 360 17.05 -14.63 13.75
C LEU A 360 18.42 -15.31 13.60
N THR A 361 19.42 -14.71 14.24
CA THR A 361 20.84 -14.97 13.97
C THR A 361 21.39 -16.26 14.59
N ASP A 362 20.68 -16.85 15.53
CA ASP A 362 21.13 -18.02 16.28
C ASP A 362 20.34 -19.31 15.96
N ILE A 363 19.55 -19.32 14.88
CA ILE A 363 18.82 -20.52 14.48
C ILE A 363 19.81 -21.63 14.13
N THR A 364 19.61 -22.80 14.74
CA THR A 364 20.39 -24.01 14.44
C THR A 364 19.87 -24.76 13.21
N ASP A 365 20.72 -25.60 12.61
CA ASP A 365 20.33 -26.44 11.46
C ASP A 365 19.15 -27.38 11.80
N GLU A 366 19.09 -27.89 13.03
CA GLU A 366 18.01 -28.74 13.53
C GLU A 366 16.69 -27.97 13.62
N GLU A 367 16.71 -26.75 14.15
CA GLU A 367 15.55 -25.87 14.20
C GLU A 367 15.08 -25.50 12.78
N LEU A 368 15.99 -25.18 11.84
CA LEU A 368 15.64 -24.92 10.44
C LEU A 368 15.01 -26.13 9.74
N LYS A 369 15.50 -27.35 10.01
CA LYS A 369 14.88 -28.59 9.49
C LYS A 369 13.45 -28.74 10.00
N GLN A 370 13.19 -28.41 11.26
CA GLN A 370 11.84 -28.46 11.83
C GLN A 370 10.93 -27.40 11.23
N ILE A 371 11.36 -26.14 11.16
CA ILE A 371 10.58 -25.03 10.57
C ILE A 371 10.22 -25.32 9.11
N SER A 372 11.17 -25.88 8.33
CA SER A 372 10.96 -26.18 6.91
C SER A 372 10.18 -27.47 6.63
N SER A 373 9.94 -28.31 7.65
CA SER A 373 9.38 -29.67 7.50
C SER A 373 8.05 -29.70 6.74
N LYS A 374 7.10 -28.81 7.06
CA LYS A 374 5.80 -28.69 6.37
C LYS A 374 5.99 -28.37 4.90
N THR A 375 6.90 -27.43 4.59
CA THR A 375 7.21 -27.05 3.20
C THR A 375 7.82 -28.21 2.42
N VAL A 376 8.79 -28.92 3.01
CA VAL A 376 9.46 -30.08 2.40
C VAL A 376 8.45 -31.22 2.16
N SER A 377 7.57 -31.47 3.13
CA SER A 377 6.52 -32.48 3.02
C SER A 377 5.57 -32.18 1.86
N GLU A 378 5.00 -30.97 1.78
CA GLU A 378 4.11 -30.59 0.67
C GLU A 378 4.79 -30.70 -0.70
N ILE A 379 6.06 -30.28 -0.82
CA ILE A 379 6.83 -30.41 -2.08
C ILE A 379 7.02 -31.89 -2.45
N THR A 380 7.31 -32.74 -1.48
CA THR A 380 7.61 -34.16 -1.71
C THR A 380 6.36 -34.93 -2.12
N GLN A 381 5.24 -34.67 -1.45
CA GLN A 381 3.93 -35.29 -1.72
C GLN A 381 3.27 -34.78 -3.02
N LEU A 382 3.70 -33.62 -3.53
CA LEU A 382 3.19 -33.06 -4.78
C LEU A 382 3.55 -33.97 -5.97
N GLY A 383 2.52 -34.58 -6.54
CA GLY A 383 2.60 -35.54 -7.65
C GLY A 383 2.27 -36.99 -7.27
N THR A 384 2.18 -37.30 -5.97
CA THR A 384 1.81 -38.64 -5.47
C THR A 384 0.52 -38.63 -4.68
N ASP A 385 0.19 -37.51 -4.01
CA ASP A 385 -1.02 -37.37 -3.22
C ASP A 385 -2.09 -36.51 -3.91
N LYS A 386 -3.29 -37.06 -4.07
CA LYS A 386 -4.42 -36.43 -4.75
C LYS A 386 -4.86 -35.15 -4.05
N GLU A 387 -5.01 -35.20 -2.73
CA GLU A 387 -5.51 -34.06 -1.95
C GLU A 387 -4.52 -32.89 -1.98
N THR A 388 -3.23 -33.19 -1.84
CA THR A 388 -2.14 -32.21 -1.98
C THR A 388 -2.12 -31.59 -3.37
N MET A 389 -2.27 -32.39 -4.43
CA MET A 389 -2.37 -31.85 -5.80
C MET A 389 -3.56 -30.91 -5.96
N MET A 390 -4.74 -31.31 -5.47
CA MET A 390 -5.95 -30.48 -5.51
C MET A 390 -5.79 -29.19 -4.71
N LYS A 391 -5.24 -29.27 -3.48
CA LYS A 391 -4.94 -28.11 -2.62
C LYS A 391 -3.99 -27.14 -3.31
N VAL A 392 -2.87 -27.64 -3.82
CA VAL A 392 -1.81 -26.83 -4.45
C VAL A 392 -2.27 -26.16 -5.75
N LEU A 393 -3.16 -26.81 -6.50
CA LEU A 393 -3.81 -26.24 -7.67
C LEU A 393 -4.93 -25.25 -7.31
N GLY A 394 -5.32 -25.15 -6.03
CA GLY A 394 -6.43 -24.32 -5.57
C GLY A 394 -7.80 -24.88 -5.93
N ALA A 395 -7.88 -26.15 -6.34
CA ALA A 395 -9.11 -26.88 -6.64
C ALA A 395 -9.69 -27.46 -5.35
N THR A 396 -10.07 -26.58 -4.41
CA THR A 396 -10.68 -26.97 -3.14
C THR A 396 -12.06 -26.33 -3.00
N GLU A 397 -12.98 -26.98 -2.30
CA GLU A 397 -14.32 -26.44 -2.09
C GLU A 397 -14.28 -25.05 -1.43
N LYS A 398 -13.34 -24.86 -0.49
CA LYS A 398 -13.07 -23.61 0.24
C LYS A 398 -12.68 -22.44 -0.67
N ASN A 399 -12.08 -22.69 -1.83
CA ASN A 399 -11.72 -21.62 -2.76
C ASN A 399 -13.00 -21.00 -3.35
N LYS A 400 -13.37 -19.80 -2.93
CA LYS A 400 -14.58 -19.12 -3.43
C LYS A 400 -14.50 -18.69 -4.90
N HIS A 401 -13.30 -18.55 -5.45
CA HIS A 401 -13.07 -18.07 -6.82
C HIS A 401 -12.27 -19.10 -7.60
N LYS A 402 -12.98 -20.08 -8.13
CA LYS A 402 -12.39 -21.18 -8.89
C LYS A 402 -12.22 -20.76 -10.35
N THR A 403 -11.07 -21.10 -10.93
CA THR A 403 -10.90 -21.07 -12.39
C THR A 403 -11.66 -22.23 -13.03
N SER A 404 -11.94 -22.15 -14.33
CA SER A 404 -12.60 -23.25 -15.05
C SER A 404 -11.85 -24.57 -14.91
N LEU A 405 -10.52 -24.53 -14.84
CA LEU A 405 -9.69 -25.72 -14.57
C LEU A 405 -9.91 -26.25 -13.15
N GLN A 406 -9.96 -25.39 -12.13
CA GLN A 406 -10.21 -25.80 -10.75
C GLN A 406 -11.62 -26.38 -10.56
N GLU A 407 -12.62 -25.83 -11.25
CA GLU A 407 -13.98 -26.38 -11.29
C GLU A 407 -13.99 -27.76 -11.96
N ALA A 408 -13.35 -27.90 -13.12
CA ALA A 408 -13.25 -29.17 -13.82
C ALA A 408 -12.56 -30.25 -12.97
N LEU A 409 -11.48 -29.90 -12.26
CA LEU A 409 -10.76 -30.82 -11.37
C LEU A 409 -11.60 -31.29 -10.18
N LEU A 410 -12.51 -30.47 -9.67
CA LEU A 410 -13.40 -30.88 -8.58
C LEU A 410 -14.47 -31.86 -9.04
N ILE A 411 -14.93 -31.73 -10.29
CA ILE A 411 -15.91 -32.65 -10.89
C ILE A 411 -15.22 -33.93 -11.35
N TYR A 412 -14.05 -33.81 -11.97
CA TYR A 412 -13.27 -34.91 -12.56
C TYR A 412 -11.81 -34.87 -12.08
N PRO A 413 -11.51 -35.39 -10.88
CA PRO A 413 -10.16 -35.40 -10.36
C PRO A 413 -9.17 -36.24 -11.20
N GLU A 414 -9.66 -37.13 -12.06
CA GLU A 414 -8.85 -37.91 -12.99
C GLU A 414 -8.08 -37.03 -13.99
N LEU A 415 -8.55 -35.79 -14.22
CA LEU A 415 -7.85 -34.77 -15.02
C LEU A 415 -6.48 -34.39 -14.43
N LEU A 416 -6.16 -34.77 -13.19
CA LEU A 416 -4.80 -34.69 -12.65
C LEU A 416 -3.79 -35.49 -13.47
N ASN A 417 -4.25 -36.53 -14.17
CA ASN A 417 -3.41 -37.36 -15.04
C ASN A 417 -3.27 -36.82 -16.47
N ASP A 418 -3.99 -35.77 -16.83
CA ASP A 418 -3.84 -35.10 -18.14
C ASP A 418 -2.48 -34.40 -18.26
N ASP A 419 -1.93 -34.36 -19.47
CA ASP A 419 -0.59 -33.81 -19.72
C ASP A 419 -0.52 -32.31 -19.39
N HIS A 420 -1.59 -31.55 -19.63
CA HIS A 420 -1.65 -30.14 -19.27
C HIS A 420 -1.57 -29.97 -17.74
N THR A 421 -2.38 -30.72 -17.00
CA THR A 421 -2.40 -30.65 -15.53
C THR A 421 -1.08 -31.10 -14.92
N LYS A 422 -0.47 -32.17 -15.45
CA LYS A 422 0.86 -32.64 -15.03
C LYS A 422 1.93 -31.57 -15.21
N GLU A 423 1.93 -30.86 -16.34
CA GLU A 423 2.89 -29.78 -16.58
C GLU A 423 2.64 -28.57 -15.66
N ILE A 424 1.39 -28.24 -15.35
CA ILE A 424 1.06 -27.23 -14.33
C ILE A 424 1.62 -27.64 -12.95
N ILE A 425 1.37 -28.89 -12.52
CA ILE A 425 1.86 -29.42 -11.24
C ILE A 425 3.39 -29.37 -11.18
N LYS A 426 4.07 -29.79 -12.26
CA LYS A 426 5.53 -29.75 -12.36
C LYS A 426 6.07 -28.32 -12.25
N ASN A 427 5.46 -27.36 -12.93
CA ASN A 427 5.86 -25.95 -12.87
C ASN A 427 5.58 -25.34 -11.49
N LYS A 428 4.46 -25.72 -10.85
CA LYS A 428 4.15 -25.33 -9.48
C LYS A 428 5.16 -25.91 -8.48
N LYS A 429 5.54 -27.18 -8.62
CA LYS A 429 6.60 -27.82 -7.83
C LYS A 429 7.93 -27.08 -7.95
N LYS A 430 8.36 -26.76 -9.18
CA LYS A 430 9.56 -25.95 -9.43
C LYS A 430 9.48 -24.59 -8.74
N SER A 431 8.33 -23.92 -8.81
CA SER A 431 8.11 -22.63 -8.14
C SER A 431 8.19 -22.76 -6.62
N MET A 432 7.57 -23.78 -6.03
CA MET A 432 7.63 -24.04 -4.58
C MET A 432 9.06 -24.32 -4.11
N ILE A 433 9.82 -25.12 -4.86
CA ILE A 433 11.25 -25.36 -4.57
C ILE A 433 12.04 -24.06 -4.64
N LYS A 434 11.81 -23.22 -5.65
CA LYS A 434 12.48 -21.92 -5.78
C LYS A 434 12.13 -20.99 -4.60
N ASP A 435 10.85 -20.91 -4.24
CA ASP A 435 10.37 -20.12 -3.11
C ASP A 435 10.99 -20.60 -1.79
N ALA A 436 10.98 -21.92 -1.53
CA ALA A 436 11.59 -22.51 -0.34
C ALA A 436 13.10 -22.22 -0.26
N LYS A 437 13.83 -22.37 -1.37
CA LYS A 437 15.26 -22.00 -1.46
C LYS A 437 15.53 -20.52 -1.23
N SER A 438 14.52 -19.66 -1.43
CA SER A 438 14.58 -18.23 -1.14
C SER A 438 14.06 -17.88 0.26
N GLY A 439 13.92 -18.85 1.17
CA GLY A 439 13.48 -18.62 2.54
C GLY A 439 11.97 -18.36 2.69
N LYS A 440 11.15 -18.71 1.69
CA LYS A 440 9.69 -18.63 1.81
C LYS A 440 9.13 -19.95 2.34
N LEU A 441 8.98 -20.04 3.65
CA LEU A 441 8.58 -21.25 4.34
C LEU A 441 7.12 -21.21 4.76
N LEU A 442 6.40 -22.30 4.52
CA LEU A 442 5.09 -22.57 5.11
C LEU A 442 5.29 -23.05 6.54
N VAL A 443 4.71 -22.31 7.48
CA VAL A 443 4.67 -22.63 8.90
C VAL A 443 3.24 -22.99 9.28
N SER A 444 3.08 -23.85 10.28
CA SER A 444 1.76 -24.18 10.84
C SER A 444 1.11 -22.93 11.44
N ASP A 445 -0.19 -22.79 11.19
CA ASP A 445 -1.04 -21.72 11.72
C ASP A 445 -0.59 -20.28 11.45
N ALA A 446 0.33 -20.06 10.51
CA ALA A 446 0.74 -18.72 10.11
C ALA A 446 -0.37 -18.05 9.27
N ARG A 447 -0.88 -16.88 9.68
CA ARG A 447 -1.95 -16.16 8.96
C ARG A 447 -1.70 -14.66 8.93
N TYR A 448 -2.05 -14.02 7.82
CA TYR A 448 -2.06 -12.56 7.73
C TYR A 448 -3.39 -12.01 8.24
N THR A 449 -3.32 -11.08 9.19
CA THR A 449 -4.50 -10.37 9.69
C THR A 449 -4.21 -8.88 9.84
N TYR A 450 -5.27 -8.08 10.01
CA TYR A 450 -5.13 -6.64 10.23
C TYR A 450 -4.53 -6.33 11.59
N LEU A 451 -3.72 -5.28 11.66
CA LEU A 451 -3.32 -4.64 12.91
C LEU A 451 -4.46 -3.68 13.31
N CYS A 452 -5.07 -3.94 14.45
CA CYS A 452 -6.19 -3.17 14.98
C CYS A 452 -5.79 -2.51 16.32
N PRO A 453 -6.24 -1.28 16.60
CA PRO A 453 -6.03 -0.69 17.91
C PRO A 453 -7.07 -1.15 18.92
N ASP A 454 -6.83 -0.88 20.21
CA ASP A 454 -7.83 -1.03 21.26
C ASP A 454 -8.96 0.01 21.09
N LEU A 455 -9.99 -0.36 20.33
CA LEU A 455 -11.15 0.48 20.06
C LEU A 455 -12.04 0.70 21.30
N TYR A 456 -11.88 -0.12 22.34
CA TYR A 456 -12.52 0.11 23.63
C TYR A 456 -11.89 1.32 24.32
N ALA A 457 -10.55 1.40 24.34
CA ALA A 457 -9.83 2.58 24.81
C ALA A 457 -10.22 3.84 24.04
N PHE A 458 -10.42 3.70 22.72
CA PHE A 458 -10.90 4.81 21.90
C PHE A 458 -12.30 5.28 22.32
N CYS A 459 -13.22 4.35 22.60
CA CYS A 459 -14.55 4.70 23.11
C CYS A 459 -14.49 5.35 24.50
N GLU A 460 -13.61 4.92 25.39
CA GLU A 460 -13.38 5.60 26.69
C GLU A 460 -12.99 7.06 26.48
N ARG A 461 -12.10 7.35 25.53
CA ARG A 461 -11.74 8.73 25.17
C ARG A 461 -12.94 9.50 24.61
N LEU A 462 -13.65 8.93 23.64
CA LEU A 462 -14.70 9.63 22.90
C LEU A 462 -15.96 9.89 23.73
N PHE A 463 -16.45 8.87 24.43
CA PHE A 463 -17.74 8.94 25.12
C PHE A 463 -17.59 9.35 26.59
N LEU A 464 -16.47 9.02 27.24
CA LEU A 464 -16.27 9.32 28.67
C LEU A 464 -15.35 10.51 28.90
N GLY A 465 -14.70 11.03 27.85
CA GLY A 465 -13.78 12.16 27.94
C GLY A 465 -12.50 11.85 28.72
N ILE A 466 -12.15 10.57 28.88
CA ILE A 466 -10.98 10.16 29.66
C ILE A 466 -9.71 10.47 28.87
N GLU A 467 -8.86 11.34 29.42
CA GLU A 467 -7.63 11.76 28.74
C GLU A 467 -6.61 10.62 28.60
N ASN A 468 -6.46 9.79 29.61
CA ASN A 468 -5.59 8.62 29.55
C ASN A 468 -6.46 7.38 29.73
N PRO A 469 -7.07 6.87 28.64
CA PRO A 469 -7.96 5.71 28.72
C PRO A 469 -7.19 4.49 29.26
N LYS A 470 -7.93 3.58 29.89
CA LYS A 470 -7.36 2.32 30.39
C LYS A 470 -7.28 1.30 29.28
N GLY A 471 -8.27 1.31 28.39
CA GLY A 471 -8.46 0.25 27.41
C GLY A 471 -8.87 -1.07 28.04
N LEU A 472 -9.04 -2.04 27.17
CA LEU A 472 -9.39 -3.41 27.54
C LEU A 472 -8.14 -4.30 27.62
N LEU A 473 -7.12 -3.99 26.80
CA LEU A 473 -5.81 -4.62 26.83
C LEU A 473 -4.88 -3.91 27.82
N THR A 474 -4.03 -4.67 28.51
CA THR A 474 -3.13 -4.16 29.56
C THR A 474 -1.68 -4.49 29.25
N GLY A 475 -0.76 -3.58 29.55
CA GLY A 475 0.67 -3.79 29.34
C GLY A 475 0.95 -4.11 27.87
N SER A 476 1.70 -5.18 27.61
CA SER A 476 2.03 -5.67 26.27
C SER A 476 1.14 -6.81 25.78
N ASN A 477 0.02 -7.07 26.45
CA ASN A 477 -0.91 -8.10 25.99
C ASN A 477 -1.57 -7.68 24.66
N VAL A 478 -1.82 -8.68 23.82
CA VAL A 478 -2.56 -8.54 22.57
C VAL A 478 -3.76 -9.47 22.60
N TYR A 479 -4.71 -9.24 21.70
CA TYR A 479 -5.82 -10.16 21.46
C TYR A 479 -5.95 -10.46 19.97
N CYS A 480 -5.97 -11.74 19.62
CA CYS A 480 -6.27 -12.22 18.28
C CYS A 480 -7.17 -13.45 18.39
N SER A 481 -8.37 -13.36 17.83
CA SER A 481 -9.37 -14.42 17.91
C SER A 481 -8.92 -15.73 17.24
N LEU A 482 -7.98 -15.66 16.28
CA LEU A 482 -7.50 -16.79 15.50
C LEU A 482 -6.59 -17.77 16.24
N TYR A 483 -6.02 -17.37 17.38
CA TYR A 483 -5.01 -18.13 18.12
C TYR A 483 -5.47 -18.35 19.55
N ASP A 484 -5.04 -19.45 20.18
CA ASP A 484 -5.30 -19.71 21.60
C ASP A 484 -4.48 -18.79 22.51
N GLU A 485 -4.75 -18.85 23.81
CA GLU A 485 -3.95 -18.14 24.80
C GLU A 485 -2.50 -18.65 24.80
N GLY A 486 -1.54 -17.73 24.74
CA GLY A 486 -0.13 -18.06 24.64
C GLY A 486 0.70 -16.98 23.97
N HIS A 487 1.99 -17.23 23.75
CA HIS A 487 2.82 -16.29 23.01
C HIS A 487 2.63 -16.42 21.50
N ILE A 488 2.47 -15.28 20.83
CA ILE A 488 2.45 -15.17 19.37
C ILE A 488 3.52 -14.20 18.91
N ASP A 489 4.07 -14.42 17.73
CA ASP A 489 4.97 -13.50 17.05
C ASP A 489 4.20 -12.73 15.96
N ILE A 490 4.31 -11.41 16.00
CA ILE A 490 3.60 -10.47 15.12
C ILE A 490 4.62 -9.86 14.17
N LEU A 491 4.49 -10.19 12.88
CA LEU A 491 5.50 -9.91 11.86
C LEU A 491 4.94 -9.03 10.75
N ARG A 492 5.25 -7.74 10.77
CA ARG A 492 4.94 -6.83 9.65
C ARG A 492 6.11 -6.79 8.66
N SER A 493 5.79 -6.68 7.38
CA SER A 493 6.78 -6.47 6.32
C SER A 493 6.83 -4.99 5.92
N PRO A 494 8.00 -4.45 5.54
CA PRO A 494 9.32 -5.10 5.50
C PRO A 494 9.94 -5.29 6.89
N HIS A 495 10.87 -6.24 6.99
CA HIS A 495 11.64 -6.54 8.20
C HIS A 495 13.09 -6.09 7.98
N LEU A 496 13.52 -5.03 8.68
CA LEU A 496 14.78 -4.31 8.42
C LEU A 496 15.73 -4.40 9.61
N TYR A 497 15.27 -4.00 10.79
CA TYR A 497 16.01 -4.11 12.03
C TYR A 497 15.80 -5.52 12.61
N ARG A 498 14.89 -5.68 13.55
CA ARG A 498 14.52 -6.99 14.12
C ARG A 498 13.10 -6.88 14.67
N GLU A 499 12.15 -6.72 13.76
CA GLU A 499 10.75 -6.41 14.07
C GLU A 499 9.93 -7.66 14.46
N HIS A 500 10.41 -8.47 15.41
CA HIS A 500 9.64 -9.60 15.96
C HIS A 500 8.78 -9.11 17.13
N GLY A 501 7.48 -8.95 16.89
CA GLY A 501 6.51 -8.46 17.87
C GLY A 501 6.00 -9.56 18.79
N VAL A 502 6.90 -10.28 19.49
CA VAL A 502 6.48 -11.38 20.38
C VAL A 502 5.69 -10.83 21.56
N ARG A 503 4.43 -11.24 21.71
CA ARG A 503 3.51 -10.80 22.77
C ARG A 503 2.65 -11.95 23.30
N TRP A 504 2.08 -11.77 24.48
CA TRP A 504 1.10 -12.70 25.05
C TRP A 504 -0.28 -12.41 24.46
N ASN A 505 -0.81 -13.35 23.67
CA ASN A 505 -2.19 -13.37 23.24
C ASN A 505 -3.07 -13.80 24.41
N LYS A 506 -3.83 -12.87 24.97
CA LYS A 506 -4.69 -13.13 26.13
C LYS A 506 -6.09 -13.45 25.67
N LYS A 507 -6.76 -14.42 26.31
CA LYS A 507 -8.18 -14.74 26.06
C LYS A 507 -9.05 -14.34 27.24
N ASP A 508 -10.16 -13.69 26.94
CA ASP A 508 -11.15 -13.27 27.94
C ASP A 508 -12.51 -13.08 27.24
N GLU A 509 -13.60 -13.42 27.92
CA GLU A 509 -14.96 -13.29 27.36
C GLU A 509 -15.31 -11.83 27.04
N GLU A 510 -14.81 -10.86 27.81
CA GLU A 510 -14.99 -9.44 27.48
C GLU A 510 -14.21 -9.06 26.21
N TYR A 511 -13.07 -9.69 25.94
CA TYR A 511 -12.31 -9.41 24.70
C TYR A 511 -13.09 -9.91 23.48
N ASP A 512 -13.59 -11.15 23.52
CA ASP A 512 -14.39 -11.74 22.45
C ASP A 512 -15.65 -10.93 22.14
N LYS A 513 -16.23 -10.30 23.17
CA LYS A 513 -17.43 -9.46 23.05
C LYS A 513 -17.19 -8.14 22.32
N TRP A 514 -16.01 -7.53 22.47
CA TRP A 514 -15.71 -6.20 21.90
C TRP A 514 -14.85 -6.30 20.63
N PHE A 515 -13.92 -7.24 20.58
CA PHE A 515 -12.95 -7.43 19.50
C PHE A 515 -13.39 -8.55 18.57
N ILE A 516 -14.49 -8.33 17.86
CA ILE A 516 -15.20 -9.39 17.12
C ILE A 516 -14.52 -9.84 15.82
N THR A 517 -13.43 -9.19 15.40
CA THR A 517 -12.74 -9.52 14.15
C THR A 517 -11.52 -10.42 14.35
N PRO A 518 -11.10 -11.15 13.30
CA PRO A 518 -9.80 -11.82 13.22
C PRO A 518 -8.55 -10.95 13.34
N GLY A 519 -8.67 -9.62 13.37
CA GLY A 519 -7.55 -8.69 13.56
C GLY A 519 -6.75 -8.99 14.83
N VAL A 520 -5.47 -8.63 14.84
CA VAL A 520 -4.68 -8.59 16.06
C VAL A 520 -4.82 -7.21 16.69
N TYR A 521 -5.41 -7.16 17.87
CA TYR A 521 -5.66 -5.94 18.64
C TYR A 521 -4.46 -5.67 19.54
N THR A 522 -3.92 -4.46 19.46
CA THR A 522 -2.75 -4.04 20.24
C THR A 522 -3.11 -3.08 21.36
N SER A 523 -2.49 -3.28 22.52
CA SER A 523 -2.65 -2.44 23.71
C SER A 523 -2.15 -1.01 23.47
N ILE A 524 -2.88 -0.02 24.01
CA ILE A 524 -2.45 1.39 24.00
C ILE A 524 -1.27 1.67 24.94
N HIS A 525 -0.87 0.69 25.74
CA HIS A 525 0.25 0.77 26.69
C HIS A 525 1.53 0.14 26.14
N ASP A 526 1.52 -0.38 24.91
CA ASP A 526 2.64 -1.08 24.28
C ASP A 526 3.23 -0.25 23.14
N PRO A 527 4.56 -0.06 23.07
CA PRO A 527 5.21 0.61 21.94
C PRO A 527 5.32 -0.26 20.67
N ILE A 528 4.55 -1.35 20.55
CA ILE A 528 4.65 -2.30 19.44
C ILE A 528 4.51 -1.65 18.05
N SER A 529 3.72 -0.59 17.92
CA SER A 529 3.62 0.17 16.66
C SER A 529 4.94 0.83 16.26
N LYS A 530 5.79 1.20 17.22
CA LYS A 530 7.16 1.71 16.98
C LYS A 530 8.16 0.59 16.77
N LEU A 531 7.94 -0.60 17.35
CA LEU A 531 8.77 -1.77 17.05
C LEU A 531 8.56 -2.26 15.61
N LEU A 532 7.30 -2.36 15.19
CA LEU A 532 6.88 -2.88 13.89
C LEU A 532 6.64 -1.79 12.83
N GLN A 533 6.80 -0.52 13.23
CA GLN A 533 6.69 0.69 12.41
C GLN A 533 5.33 0.87 11.70
N PHE A 534 4.23 0.39 12.30
CA PHE A 534 2.90 0.34 11.66
C PHE A 534 1.98 1.51 11.99
N ASP A 535 1.02 1.74 11.10
CA ASP A 535 -0.22 2.46 11.37
C ASP A 535 -1.41 1.48 11.35
N ASN A 536 -2.62 1.97 11.54
CA ASN A 536 -3.83 1.15 11.49
C ASN A 536 -4.70 1.49 10.27
N ASP A 537 -4.09 1.93 9.16
CA ASP A 537 -4.80 2.36 7.94
C ASP A 537 -5.20 1.20 6.99
N GLY A 538 -4.80 -0.02 7.36
CA GLY A 538 -4.96 -1.27 6.63
C GLY A 538 -3.71 -2.14 6.62
N ASP A 539 -2.73 -1.84 7.47
CA ASP A 539 -1.56 -2.68 7.70
C ASP A 539 -1.94 -4.09 8.15
N LYS A 540 -1.20 -5.07 7.63
CA LYS A 540 -1.34 -6.48 8.01
C LYS A 540 -0.03 -7.02 8.56
N ALA A 541 -0.14 -7.87 9.56
CA ALA A 541 0.96 -8.65 10.09
C ALA A 541 0.72 -10.15 9.86
N LEU A 542 1.79 -10.87 9.60
CA LEU A 542 1.82 -12.33 9.70
C LEU A 542 1.89 -12.69 11.18
N ILE A 543 0.93 -13.47 11.66
CA ILE A 543 0.91 -13.96 13.04
C ILE A 543 1.35 -15.41 13.05
N ILE A 544 2.24 -15.76 13.98
CA ILE A 544 2.76 -17.11 14.18
C ILE A 544 2.60 -17.50 15.65
N SER A 545 1.99 -18.65 15.90
CA SER A 545 1.88 -19.27 17.24
C SER A 545 2.71 -20.54 17.39
N ASP A 546 3.54 -20.87 16.38
CA ASP A 546 4.45 -22.01 16.44
C ASP A 546 5.47 -21.80 17.55
N GLU A 547 5.43 -22.69 18.56
CA GLU A 547 6.22 -22.54 19.79
C GLU A 547 7.73 -22.48 19.52
N LEU A 548 8.22 -23.28 18.56
CA LEU A 548 9.63 -23.29 18.22
C LEU A 548 10.06 -21.91 17.70
N ILE A 549 9.31 -21.36 16.74
CA ILE A 549 9.62 -20.06 16.14
C ILE A 549 9.50 -18.94 17.16
N VAL A 550 8.44 -18.97 17.98
CA VAL A 550 8.23 -17.99 19.04
C VAL A 550 9.40 -18.01 20.05
N ASN A 551 9.90 -19.19 20.42
CA ASN A 551 11.02 -19.30 21.36
C ASN A 551 12.34 -18.80 20.75
N ILE A 552 12.60 -19.10 19.48
CA ILE A 552 13.73 -18.54 18.72
C ILE A 552 13.63 -17.01 18.67
N ALA A 553 12.45 -16.48 18.35
CA ALA A 553 12.21 -15.05 18.28
C ALA A 553 12.47 -14.38 19.64
N LYS A 554 11.95 -14.94 20.75
CA LYS A 554 12.23 -14.43 22.11
C LYS A 554 13.71 -14.35 22.42
N ARG A 555 14.47 -15.39 22.08
CA ARG A 555 15.92 -15.47 22.28
C ARG A 555 16.66 -14.36 21.51
N ASN A 556 16.27 -14.11 20.26
CA ASN A 556 16.86 -13.06 19.44
C ASN A 556 16.37 -11.63 19.79
N MET A 557 15.26 -11.52 20.51
CA MET A 557 14.69 -10.24 20.96
C MET A 557 15.21 -9.78 22.33
N GLU A 558 16.07 -10.55 22.98
CA GLU A 558 16.71 -10.12 24.21
C GLU A 558 17.52 -8.82 23.99
N ASN A 559 17.29 -7.81 24.84
CA ASN A 559 17.89 -6.46 24.74
C ASN A 559 17.58 -5.67 23.46
N ILE A 560 16.60 -6.10 22.67
CA ILE A 560 16.09 -5.37 21.51
C ILE A 560 14.92 -4.50 21.93
N VAL A 561 14.97 -3.23 21.53
CA VAL A 561 13.99 -2.21 21.88
C VAL A 561 13.55 -1.45 20.63
N PRO A 562 12.38 -0.80 20.64
CA PRO A 562 11.94 0.02 19.51
C PRO A 562 12.97 1.12 19.19
N LEU A 563 13.06 1.46 17.90
CA LEU A 563 13.81 2.64 17.46
C LEU A 563 12.88 3.85 17.50
N TYR A 564 13.40 4.97 18.00
CA TYR A 564 12.67 6.22 18.01
C TYR A 564 13.54 7.36 17.44
N TYR A 565 12.97 8.12 16.53
CA TYR A 565 13.59 9.27 15.88
C TYR A 565 12.50 10.21 15.36
N GLU A 566 12.82 11.50 15.28
CA GLU A 566 11.88 12.52 14.84
C GLU A 566 11.84 12.61 13.31
N MET A 567 10.65 12.49 12.73
CA MET A 567 10.42 12.63 11.30
C MET A 567 10.05 14.07 10.93
N SER A 568 10.50 14.52 9.76
CA SER A 568 10.17 15.87 9.26
C SER A 568 8.76 15.86 8.70
N VAL A 569 7.99 16.90 9.00
CA VAL A 569 6.75 17.11 8.27
C VAL A 569 7.06 17.77 6.92
N ALA A 570 6.62 17.14 5.83
CA ALA A 570 6.73 17.72 4.49
C ALA A 570 6.10 19.13 4.44
N GLN A 571 6.87 20.11 3.96
CA GLN A 571 6.42 21.49 3.88
C GLN A 571 5.27 21.65 2.90
N LYS A 572 4.30 22.51 3.26
CA LYS A 572 3.21 22.91 2.37
C LYS A 572 3.75 23.79 1.24
N GLN A 573 3.25 23.56 0.04
CA GLN A 573 3.56 24.35 -1.14
C GLN A 573 2.27 24.65 -1.90
N GLU A 574 2.29 25.73 -2.67
CA GLU A 574 1.22 25.99 -3.64
C GLU A 574 1.16 24.84 -4.66
N ILE A 575 -0.02 24.30 -4.89
CA ILE A 575 -0.26 23.28 -5.91
C ILE A 575 -0.32 23.99 -7.26
N ASN A 576 0.75 23.87 -8.04
CA ASN A 576 0.85 24.39 -9.41
C ASN A 576 1.74 23.44 -10.26
N SER A 577 1.75 23.63 -11.58
CA SER A 577 2.47 22.75 -12.51
C SER A 577 3.96 22.64 -12.21
N ARG A 578 4.59 23.76 -11.81
CA ARG A 578 6.01 23.83 -11.46
C ARG A 578 6.32 22.96 -10.24
N ASN A 579 5.61 23.17 -9.13
CA ASN A 579 5.84 22.43 -7.89
C ASN A 579 5.50 20.94 -8.06
N ILE A 580 4.50 20.61 -8.88
CA ILE A 580 4.20 19.22 -9.28
C ILE A 580 5.39 18.58 -10.01
N TYR A 581 5.93 19.26 -11.02
CA TYR A 581 7.08 18.75 -11.77
C TYR A 581 8.33 18.59 -10.89
N GLU A 582 8.65 19.58 -10.05
CA GLU A 582 9.80 19.55 -9.15
C GLU A 582 9.68 18.40 -8.13
N ALA A 583 8.50 18.23 -7.50
CA ALA A 583 8.25 17.17 -6.53
C ALA A 583 8.33 15.75 -7.16
N LEU A 584 7.73 15.55 -8.34
CA LEU A 584 7.80 14.27 -9.04
C LEU A 584 9.24 13.95 -9.48
N THR A 585 9.98 14.95 -9.96
CA THR A 585 11.37 14.76 -10.41
C THR A 585 12.27 14.36 -9.24
N LEU A 586 12.09 15.00 -8.07
CA LEU A 586 12.80 14.62 -6.85
C LEU A 586 12.46 13.18 -6.45
N ALA A 587 11.17 12.84 -6.38
CA ALA A 587 10.72 11.51 -5.99
C ALA A 587 11.17 10.40 -6.95
N TYR A 588 11.30 10.68 -8.26
CA TYR A 588 11.81 9.73 -9.26
C TYR A 588 13.32 9.45 -9.12
N GLY A 589 14.05 10.26 -8.34
CA GLY A 589 15.46 10.08 -8.02
C GLY A 589 15.73 9.21 -6.80
N ILE A 590 14.71 8.96 -5.98
CA ILE A 590 14.84 8.27 -4.69
C ILE A 590 14.87 6.75 -4.87
N ASN A 591 15.75 6.05 -4.14
CA ASN A 591 15.89 4.60 -4.19
C ASN A 591 15.97 3.95 -2.79
N ILE A 592 14.80 3.64 -2.23
CA ILE A 592 14.65 2.92 -0.93
C ILE A 592 15.42 1.59 -0.92
N GLY A 593 15.56 0.95 -2.08
CA GLY A 593 16.23 -0.34 -2.22
C GLY A 593 17.72 -0.30 -1.86
N GLU A 594 18.38 0.86 -1.93
CA GLU A 594 19.77 1.01 -1.53
C GLU A 594 19.99 0.65 -0.05
N TYR A 595 19.17 1.24 0.83
CA TYR A 595 19.23 1.00 2.27
C TYR A 595 18.86 -0.44 2.62
N SER A 596 17.72 -0.95 2.12
CA SER A 596 17.25 -2.30 2.47
C SER A 596 18.22 -3.40 1.97
N ASN A 597 18.87 -3.19 0.82
CA ASN A 597 19.88 -4.11 0.31
C ASN A 597 21.15 -4.08 1.17
N ASN A 598 21.58 -2.91 1.64
CA ASN A 598 22.74 -2.81 2.51
C ASN A 598 22.48 -3.42 3.89
N ILE A 599 21.29 -3.22 4.46
CA ILE A 599 20.84 -3.91 5.68
C ILE A 599 20.91 -5.43 5.51
N THR A 600 20.39 -5.96 4.40
CA THR A 600 20.43 -7.39 4.08
C THR A 600 21.88 -7.90 4.02
N LYS A 601 22.81 -7.15 3.43
CA LYS A 601 24.24 -7.54 3.40
C LYS A 601 24.85 -7.61 4.79
N ILE A 602 24.48 -6.71 5.70
CA ILE A 602 25.00 -6.69 7.07
C ILE A 602 24.46 -7.88 7.87
N TRP A 603 23.16 -8.16 7.78
CA TRP A 603 22.54 -9.34 8.41
C TRP A 603 23.20 -10.65 7.99
N ASN A 604 23.68 -10.73 6.74
CA ASN A 604 24.32 -11.93 6.18
C ASN A 604 25.87 -11.83 6.18
N SER A 605 26.45 -11.00 7.06
CA SER A 605 27.90 -10.87 7.21
C SER A 605 28.38 -11.53 8.51
N ASP A 606 29.68 -11.88 8.57
CA ASP A 606 30.29 -12.47 9.78
C ASP A 606 30.31 -11.51 10.97
N ASN A 607 30.20 -10.19 10.73
CA ASN A 607 30.29 -9.13 11.73
C ASN A 607 29.04 -8.25 11.69
N ILE A 608 27.91 -8.77 12.19
CA ILE A 608 26.65 -8.05 12.26
C ILE A 608 26.81 -6.83 13.19
N ASN A 609 26.65 -5.63 12.63
CA ASN A 609 26.68 -4.38 13.38
C ASN A 609 25.26 -3.80 13.47
N LEU A 610 24.64 -3.92 14.66
CA LEU A 610 23.27 -3.46 14.87
C LEU A 610 23.13 -1.94 14.76
N ASP A 611 24.12 -1.15 15.15
CA ASP A 611 24.02 0.32 15.09
C ASP A 611 23.99 0.81 13.64
N VAL A 612 24.77 0.18 12.75
CA VAL A 612 24.69 0.45 11.31
C VAL A 612 23.32 0.07 10.76
N ILE A 613 22.74 -1.05 11.21
CA ILE A 613 21.38 -1.44 10.79
C ILE A 613 20.34 -0.44 11.29
N LYS A 614 20.46 0.06 12.52
CA LYS A 614 19.58 1.10 13.07
C LYS A 614 19.63 2.39 12.25
N TRP A 615 20.84 2.87 11.90
CA TRP A 615 21.00 4.05 11.03
C TRP A 615 20.37 3.83 9.66
N LEU A 616 20.64 2.68 9.02
CA LEU A 616 20.05 2.38 7.71
C LEU A 616 18.52 2.19 7.78
N CYS A 617 17.99 1.67 8.89
CA CYS A 617 16.55 1.55 9.12
C CYS A 617 15.89 2.93 9.24
N MET A 618 16.49 3.84 10.02
CA MET A 618 16.06 5.24 10.10
C MET A 618 16.07 5.92 8.73
N GLU A 619 17.17 5.82 7.98
CA GLU A 619 17.27 6.36 6.61
C GLU A 619 16.22 5.77 5.66
N ASN A 620 15.97 4.47 5.75
CA ASN A 620 14.94 3.80 4.96
C ASN A 620 13.56 4.40 5.23
N ASN A 621 13.22 4.59 6.51
CA ASN A 621 11.93 5.13 6.92
C ASN A 621 11.78 6.61 6.57
N PHE A 622 12.84 7.43 6.68
CA PHE A 622 12.86 8.80 6.18
C PHE A 622 12.69 8.90 4.66
N THR A 623 13.11 7.86 3.92
CA THR A 623 13.01 7.82 2.46
C THR A 623 11.61 7.36 2.00
N ILE A 624 10.90 6.61 2.84
CA ILE A 624 9.53 6.14 2.56
C ILE A 624 8.50 7.25 2.73
N ASP A 625 8.63 8.05 3.79
CA ASP A 625 7.78 9.22 4.07
C ASP A 625 8.10 10.41 3.15
#